data_AF-A0A531KAP2-F1
#
_entry.id   AF-A0A531KAP2-F1
#
_cell.length_a   1.000
_cell.length_b   1.000
_cell.length_c   1.000
_cell.angle_alpha   90.00
_cell.angle_beta   90.00
_cell.angle_gamma   90.00
#
_symmetry.space_group_name_H-M   'P 1'
#
loop_
_entity.id
_entity.type
_entity.pdbx_description
1 polymer ?
#
loop_
_entity_poly.entity_id
_entity_poly.type
_entity_poly.pdbx_seq_one_letter_code
_entity_poly.pdbx_strand_id
1 'polypeptide(L)'
;MQHYAAIKERLAAGSETAIVGVDDSWCAQLADRLERAGRHVIRISKRLPLTDGYFADGTDLMEAVHGRYSRVAFLEGIGSLRGQHNAQNALAALAAGLKVGLELGEIQSGLESFPGLAHRMEQVGRKGHVLFINDSK
;
A
#
# COMPACT_ATOMS: atom_id res chain seq x y z
N MET A 1 22.78 4.54 3.21
CA MET A 1 21.53 4.01 2.63
C MET A 1 21.52 2.49 2.44
N GLN A 2 22.59 1.86 1.94
CA GLN A 2 22.66 0.40 1.72
C GLN A 2 22.32 -0.45 2.97
N HIS A 3 22.75 -0.03 4.16
CA HIS A 3 22.44 -0.74 5.41
C HIS A 3 20.95 -0.75 5.79
N TYR A 4 20.16 0.26 5.40
CA TYR A 4 18.74 0.35 5.75
C TYR A 4 17.88 -0.59 4.90
N ALA A 5 18.21 -0.73 3.60
CA ALA A 5 17.55 -1.68 2.70
C ALA A 5 17.83 -3.14 3.10
N ALA A 6 19.07 -3.46 3.47
CA ALA A 6 19.49 -4.81 3.86
C ALA A 6 18.76 -5.34 5.11
N ILE A 7 18.41 -4.47 6.07
CA ILE A 7 17.64 -4.87 7.26
C ILE A 7 16.19 -5.20 6.88
N LYS A 8 15.56 -4.40 6.01
CA LYS A 8 14.19 -4.67 5.53
C LYS A 8 14.12 -5.93 4.67
N GLU A 9 15.17 -6.20 3.91
CA GLU A 9 15.28 -7.41 3.09
C GLU A 9 15.27 -8.69 3.93
N ARG A 10 15.90 -8.69 5.12
CA ARG A 10 15.84 -9.85 6.04
C ARG A 10 14.43 -10.13 6.56
N LEU A 11 13.62 -9.09 6.77
CA LEU A 11 12.24 -9.24 7.22
C LEU A 11 11.36 -9.87 6.13
N ALA A 12 11.54 -9.45 4.87
CA ALA A 12 10.84 -10.02 3.71
C ALA A 12 11.32 -11.43 3.34
N ALA A 13 12.59 -11.75 3.56
CA ALA A 13 13.14 -13.08 3.27
C ALA A 13 12.63 -14.19 4.21
N GLY A 14 12.12 -13.81 5.39
CA GLY A 14 11.56 -14.72 6.38
C GLY A 14 10.06 -14.99 6.24
N SER A 15 9.34 -14.25 5.38
CA SER A 15 7.90 -14.43 5.18
C SER A 15 7.59 -15.40 4.03
N GLU A 16 6.45 -16.10 4.12
CA GLU A 16 5.95 -16.95 3.03
C GLU A 16 5.56 -16.12 1.80
N THR A 17 5.13 -14.88 2.02
CA THR A 17 4.78 -13.91 0.97
C THR A 17 5.38 -12.56 1.30
N ALA A 18 6.03 -11.93 0.32
CA ALA A 18 6.57 -10.59 0.45
C ALA A 18 5.70 -9.60 -0.33
N ILE A 19 5.20 -8.55 0.34
CA ILE A 19 4.45 -7.46 -0.31
C ILE A 19 5.43 -6.31 -0.53
N VAL A 20 5.65 -5.93 -1.79
CA VAL A 20 6.72 -4.99 -2.16
C VAL A 20 6.17 -3.84 -2.99
N GLY A 21 6.40 -2.62 -2.50
CA GLY A 21 6.14 -1.41 -3.27
C GLY A 21 7.15 -1.26 -4.42
N VAL A 22 6.69 -1.11 -5.66
CA VAL A 22 7.58 -1.07 -6.85
C VAL A 22 7.64 0.29 -7.54
N ASP A 23 7.29 1.36 -6.82
CA ASP A 23 7.30 2.73 -7.36
C ASP A 23 8.70 3.35 -7.51
N ASP A 24 9.74 2.70 -6.97
CA ASP A 24 11.13 3.09 -7.13
C ASP A 24 12.00 1.91 -7.61
N SER A 25 13.11 2.25 -8.27
CA SER A 25 13.97 1.26 -8.93
C SER A 25 14.67 0.30 -7.96
N TRP A 26 14.91 0.70 -6.70
CA TRP A 26 15.55 -0.16 -5.71
C TRP A 26 14.57 -1.24 -5.24
N CYS A 27 13.35 -0.85 -4.91
CA CYS A 27 12.33 -1.79 -4.46
C CYS A 27 11.84 -2.70 -5.60
N ALA A 28 11.76 -2.19 -6.84
CA ALA A 28 11.51 -3.02 -8.02
C ALA A 28 12.60 -4.11 -8.20
N GLN A 29 13.88 -3.73 -8.11
CA GLN A 29 14.99 -4.69 -8.18
C GLN A 29 14.98 -5.69 -7.01
N LEU A 30 14.55 -5.27 -5.81
CA LEU A 30 14.35 -6.18 -4.67
C LEU A 30 13.25 -7.21 -4.98
N ALA A 31 12.10 -6.78 -5.52
CA ALA A 31 11.03 -7.68 -5.92
C ALA A 31 11.54 -8.73 -6.93
N ASP A 32 12.27 -8.30 -7.96
CA ASP A 32 12.85 -9.20 -8.96
C ASP A 32 13.82 -10.22 -8.34
N ARG A 33 14.63 -9.81 -7.34
CA ARG A 33 15.57 -10.70 -6.67
C ARG A 33 14.85 -11.72 -5.79
N LEU A 34 13.79 -11.32 -5.09
CA LEU A 34 12.97 -12.20 -4.26
C LEU A 34 12.25 -13.25 -5.11
N GLU A 35 11.64 -12.85 -6.23
CA GLU A 35 10.99 -13.76 -7.17
C GLU A 35 11.98 -14.77 -7.77
N ARG A 36 13.17 -14.30 -8.19
CA ARG A 36 14.25 -15.18 -8.68
C ARG A 36 14.75 -16.17 -7.63
N ALA A 37 14.65 -15.82 -6.35
CA ALA A 37 14.95 -16.71 -5.23
C ALA A 37 13.78 -17.67 -4.89
N GLY A 38 12.72 -17.71 -5.70
CA GLY A 38 11.56 -18.59 -5.52
C GLY A 38 10.58 -18.12 -4.44
N ARG A 39 10.66 -16.85 -4.01
CA ARG A 39 9.69 -16.29 -3.05
C ARG A 39 8.44 -15.82 -3.77
N HIS A 40 7.29 -16.03 -3.12
CA HIS A 40 6.03 -15.45 -3.57
C HIS A 40 6.03 -13.94 -3.27
N VAL A 41 5.97 -13.12 -4.30
CA VAL A 41 5.99 -11.66 -4.19
C VAL A 41 4.68 -11.08 -4.71
N ILE A 42 4.04 -10.24 -3.90
CA ILE A 42 2.93 -9.40 -4.31
C ILE A 42 3.47 -8.00 -4.54
N ARG A 43 3.45 -7.54 -5.78
CA ARG A 43 3.87 -6.18 -6.14
C ARG A 43 2.72 -5.21 -5.89
N ILE A 44 3.03 -4.05 -5.30
CA ILE A 44 2.09 -2.95 -5.13
C ILE A 44 2.63 -1.63 -5.71
N SER A 45 1.77 -0.81 -6.31
CA SER A 45 2.16 0.51 -6.80
C SER A 45 1.13 1.57 -6.43
N LYS A 46 1.59 2.73 -5.98
CA LYS A 46 0.70 3.84 -5.62
C LYS A 46 0.12 4.60 -6.82
N ARG A 47 0.52 4.28 -8.06
CA ARG A 47 0.04 4.98 -9.28
C ARG A 47 0.28 4.26 -10.61
N LEU A 48 1.28 3.39 -10.70
CA LEU A 48 1.66 2.76 -11.97
C LEU A 48 0.85 1.47 -12.12
N PRO A 49 0.09 1.29 -13.22
CA PRO A 49 -0.53 0.02 -13.52
C PRO A 49 0.52 -1.09 -13.58
N LEU A 50 0.17 -2.23 -13.02
CA LEU A 50 1.01 -3.43 -13.01
C LEU A 50 0.44 -4.47 -13.98
N THR A 51 1.25 -5.42 -14.41
CA THR A 51 0.76 -6.62 -15.11
C THR A 51 0.11 -7.58 -14.12
N ASP A 52 0.74 -7.75 -12.96
CA ASP A 52 0.30 -8.61 -11.87
C ASP A 52 0.56 -7.91 -10.53
N GLY A 53 -0.41 -7.95 -9.61
CA GLY A 53 -0.33 -7.33 -8.28
C GLY A 53 -1.46 -6.33 -8.04
N TYR A 54 -1.20 -5.31 -7.23
CA TYR A 54 -2.20 -4.29 -6.89
C TYR A 54 -1.69 -2.88 -7.15
N PHE A 55 -2.55 -1.99 -7.60
CA PHE A 55 -2.17 -0.60 -7.81
C PHE A 55 -3.32 0.36 -7.49
N ALA A 56 -2.98 1.63 -7.24
CA ALA A 56 -3.99 2.67 -7.07
C ALA A 56 -4.22 3.40 -8.39
N ASP A 57 -5.49 3.57 -8.75
CA ASP A 57 -5.95 4.44 -9.82
C ASP A 57 -6.86 5.54 -9.22
N GLY A 58 -6.29 6.72 -9.01
CA GLY A 58 -6.94 7.78 -8.24
C GLY A 58 -7.24 7.32 -6.80
N THR A 59 -8.52 7.21 -6.47
CA THR A 59 -9.00 6.70 -5.18
C THR A 59 -9.37 5.22 -5.19
N ASP A 60 -9.36 4.58 -6.35
CA ASP A 60 -9.70 3.17 -6.48
C ASP A 60 -8.46 2.29 -6.29
N LEU A 61 -8.63 1.18 -5.58
CA LEU A 61 -7.62 0.15 -5.44
C LEU A 61 -7.94 -0.97 -6.42
N MET A 62 -6.99 -1.26 -7.29
CA MET A 62 -7.11 -2.14 -8.42
C MET A 62 -6.27 -3.39 -8.21
N GLU A 63 -6.82 -4.54 -8.60
CA GLU A 63 -6.08 -5.77 -8.81
C GLU A 63 -5.74 -5.89 -10.30
N ALA A 64 -4.50 -6.28 -10.59
CA ALA A 64 -4.04 -6.66 -11.90
C ALA A 64 -3.73 -8.16 -11.91
N VAL A 65 -4.32 -8.89 -12.86
CA VAL A 65 -4.02 -10.30 -13.13
C VAL A 65 -3.84 -10.48 -14.63
N HIS A 66 -2.62 -10.79 -15.06
CA HIS A 66 -2.24 -10.91 -16.47
C HIS A 66 -2.69 -9.71 -17.33
N GLY A 67 -2.55 -8.49 -16.78
CA GLY A 67 -2.92 -7.24 -17.43
C GLY A 67 -4.43 -6.95 -17.48
N ARG A 68 -5.28 -7.78 -16.88
CA ARG A 68 -6.70 -7.45 -16.66
C ARG A 68 -6.87 -6.76 -15.33
N TYR A 69 -7.71 -5.73 -15.30
CA TYR A 69 -7.92 -4.90 -14.11
C TYR A 69 -9.32 -5.06 -13.55
N SER A 70 -9.39 -5.19 -12.22
CA SER A 70 -10.63 -5.19 -11.44
C SER A 70 -10.48 -4.29 -10.23
N ARG A 71 -11.50 -3.48 -9.94
CA ARG A 71 -11.55 -2.71 -8.70
C ARG A 71 -11.86 -3.65 -7.55
N VAL A 72 -11.06 -3.60 -6.50
CA VAL A 72 -11.17 -4.47 -5.31
C VAL A 72 -11.51 -3.71 -4.03
N ALA A 73 -11.17 -2.41 -3.96
CA ALA A 73 -11.53 -1.54 -2.84
C ALA A 73 -11.45 -0.06 -3.27
N PHE A 74 -11.78 0.86 -2.36
CA PHE A 74 -11.69 2.30 -2.62
C PHE A 74 -11.34 3.11 -1.38
N LEU A 75 -10.75 4.27 -1.62
CA LEU A 75 -10.31 5.26 -0.62
C LEU A 75 -11.14 6.54 -0.66
N GLU A 76 -12.09 6.65 -1.59
CA GLU A 76 -13.00 7.78 -1.69
C GLU A 76 -13.77 7.97 -0.39
N GLY A 77 -13.88 9.21 0.09
CA GLY A 77 -14.53 9.52 1.37
C GLY A 77 -13.70 9.21 2.63
N ILE A 78 -12.62 8.44 2.53
CA ILE A 78 -11.79 8.05 3.70
C ILE A 78 -10.71 9.11 3.95
N GLY A 79 -11.03 10.11 4.79
CA GLY A 79 -10.18 11.28 5.03
C GLY A 79 -8.78 10.94 5.56
N SER A 80 -8.66 9.90 6.38
CA SER A 80 -7.41 9.43 7.00
C SER A 80 -6.45 8.76 5.99
N LEU A 81 -6.95 8.30 4.85
CA LEU A 81 -6.18 7.60 3.81
C LEU A 81 -5.90 8.47 2.58
N ARG A 82 -6.06 9.78 2.69
CA ARG A 82 -5.74 10.71 1.59
C ARG A 82 -4.24 10.71 1.25
N GLY A 83 -3.94 10.79 -0.04
CA GLY A 83 -2.58 10.94 -0.57
C GLY A 83 -1.94 9.64 -1.05
N GLN A 84 -1.04 9.74 -2.04
CA GLN A 84 -0.44 8.58 -2.72
C GLN A 84 0.31 7.63 -1.76
N HIS A 85 0.95 8.16 -0.72
CA HIS A 85 1.64 7.32 0.26
C HIS A 85 0.68 6.48 1.10
N ASN A 86 -0.52 6.99 1.39
CA ASN A 86 -1.56 6.25 2.10
C ASN A 86 -2.24 5.24 1.18
N ALA A 87 -2.39 5.55 -0.10
CA ALA A 87 -2.82 4.57 -1.10
C ALA A 87 -1.89 3.35 -1.12
N GLN A 88 -0.57 3.56 -1.07
CA GLN A 88 0.39 2.44 -0.97
C GLN A 88 0.24 1.63 0.33
N ASN A 89 0.03 2.30 1.47
CA ASN A 89 -0.20 1.61 2.73
C ASN A 89 -1.51 0.80 2.70
N ALA A 90 -2.56 1.36 2.09
CA ALA A 90 -3.83 0.68 1.92
C ALA A 90 -3.71 -0.55 1.01
N LEU A 91 -2.97 -0.46 -0.10
CA LEU A 91 -2.65 -1.60 -0.96
C LEU A 91 -1.88 -2.69 -0.21
N ALA A 92 -0.92 -2.30 0.64
CA ALA A 92 -0.18 -3.25 1.47
C ALA A 92 -1.11 -3.95 2.49
N ALA A 93 -2.00 -3.20 3.14
CA ALA A 93 -2.97 -3.74 4.07
C ALA A 93 -3.99 -4.66 3.38
N LEU A 94 -4.49 -4.28 2.19
CA LEU A 94 -5.39 -5.06 1.37
C LEU A 94 -4.75 -6.40 0.97
N ALA A 95 -3.53 -6.37 0.42
CA ALA A 95 -2.81 -7.57 0.02
C ALA A 95 -2.52 -8.50 1.21
N ALA A 96 -2.18 -7.93 2.38
CA ALA A 96 -1.97 -8.71 3.60
C ALA A 96 -3.28 -9.34 4.10
N GLY A 97 -4.38 -8.57 4.12
CA GLY A 97 -5.71 -9.03 4.52
C GLY A 97 -6.19 -10.21 3.68
N LEU A 98 -6.11 -10.08 2.35
CA LEU A 98 -6.45 -11.16 1.42
C LEU A 98 -5.60 -12.41 1.67
N LYS A 99 -4.28 -12.25 1.89
CA LYS A 99 -3.38 -13.39 2.12
C LYS A 99 -3.68 -14.14 3.42
N VAL A 100 -4.26 -13.47 4.43
CA VAL A 100 -4.69 -14.11 5.68
C VAL A 100 -6.16 -14.55 5.68
N GLY A 101 -6.85 -14.43 4.54
CA GLY A 101 -8.20 -14.95 4.34
C GLY A 101 -9.34 -13.99 4.68
N LEU A 102 -9.08 -12.68 4.76
CA LEU A 102 -10.16 -11.69 4.87
C LEU A 102 -10.86 -11.50 3.53
N GLU A 103 -12.17 -11.29 3.59
CA GLU A 103 -13.00 -10.94 2.43
C GLU A 103 -12.86 -9.45 2.07
N LEU A 104 -13.10 -9.10 0.81
CA LEU A 104 -12.99 -7.70 0.34
C LEU A 104 -13.87 -6.73 1.13
N GLY A 105 -15.06 -7.18 1.56
CA GLY A 105 -15.96 -6.37 2.39
C GLY A 105 -15.39 -6.09 3.80
N GLU A 106 -14.68 -7.05 4.40
CA GLU A 106 -14.03 -6.87 5.70
C GLU A 106 -12.87 -5.88 5.59
N ILE A 107 -12.08 -6.01 4.52
CA ILE A 107 -10.98 -5.09 4.22
C ILE A 107 -11.50 -3.68 3.98
N GLN A 108 -12.55 -3.52 3.16
CA GLN A 108 -13.17 -2.21 2.90
C GLN A 108 -13.68 -1.57 4.19
N SER A 109 -14.40 -2.34 5.03
CA SER A 109 -14.87 -1.87 6.34
C SER A 109 -13.70 -1.44 7.25
N GLY A 110 -12.61 -2.19 7.23
CA GLY A 110 -11.37 -1.85 7.93
C GLY A 110 -10.75 -0.53 7.46
N LEU A 111 -10.69 -0.31 6.15
CA LEU A 111 -10.18 0.94 5.55
C LEU A 111 -11.06 2.13 5.95
N GLU A 112 -12.39 1.99 5.87
CA GLU A 112 -13.35 3.05 6.21
C GLU A 112 -13.32 3.44 7.69
N SER A 113 -13.16 2.45 8.57
CA SER A 113 -13.09 2.66 10.02
C SER A 113 -11.74 3.18 10.52
N PHE A 114 -10.73 3.23 9.66
CA PHE A 114 -9.37 3.60 10.05
C PHE A 114 -9.29 5.09 10.46
N PRO A 115 -8.99 5.42 11.73
CA PRO A 115 -9.03 6.81 12.20
C PRO A 115 -7.82 7.64 11.75
N GLY A 116 -6.83 7.03 11.08
CA GLY A 116 -5.51 7.60 10.89
C GLY A 116 -4.56 7.24 12.04
N LEU A 117 -3.32 7.70 11.96
CA LEU A 117 -2.36 7.60 13.06
C LEU A 117 -2.24 8.97 13.72
N ALA A 118 -2.19 9.01 15.06
CA ALA A 118 -1.79 10.21 15.77
C ALA A 118 -0.44 10.71 15.21
N HIS A 119 -0.34 12.01 14.94
CA HIS A 119 0.87 12.67 14.40
C HIS A 119 1.30 12.27 12.98
N ARG A 120 0.42 11.66 12.17
CA ARG A 120 0.68 11.40 10.74
C ARG A 120 -0.52 11.80 9.89
N MET A 121 -0.41 12.92 9.17
CA MET A 121 -1.54 13.56 8.47
C MET A 121 -2.71 13.87 9.40
N GLU A 122 -2.41 14.17 10.67
CA GLU A 122 -3.41 14.47 11.68
C GLU A 122 -4.00 15.86 11.41
N GLN A 123 -5.31 15.94 11.16
CA GLN A 123 -5.99 17.24 11.04
C GLN A 123 -6.08 17.88 12.42
N VAL A 124 -5.17 18.80 12.72
CA VAL A 124 -5.10 19.48 14.02
C VAL A 124 -6.03 20.69 14.12
N GLY A 125 -6.63 21.12 13.01
CA GLY A 125 -7.67 22.14 13.01
C GLY A 125 -7.89 22.82 11.66
N ARG A 126 -8.85 23.76 11.64
CA ARG A 126 -9.18 24.57 10.45
C ARG A 126 -9.32 26.04 10.86
N LYS A 127 -8.73 26.95 10.09
CA LYS A 127 -8.92 28.41 10.23
C LYS A 127 -9.35 28.99 8.89
N GLY A 128 -10.63 29.35 8.78
CA GLY A 128 -11.24 29.78 7.52
C GLY A 128 -11.20 28.68 6.44
N HIS A 129 -10.60 28.98 5.29
CA HIS A 129 -10.47 28.05 4.17
C HIS A 129 -9.25 27.12 4.28
N VAL A 130 -8.39 27.31 5.30
CA VAL A 130 -7.12 26.60 5.43
C VAL A 130 -7.24 25.46 6.44
N LEU A 131 -6.87 24.25 6.00
CA LEU A 131 -6.78 23.04 6.82
C LEU A 131 -5.34 22.91 7.37
N PHE A 132 -5.20 22.75 8.68
CA PHE A 132 -3.92 22.53 9.34
C PHE A 132 -3.73 21.03 9.53
N ILE A 133 -2.63 20.51 8.97
CA ILE A 133 -2.25 19.11 9.05
C ILE A 133 -0.92 19.01 9.78
N ASN A 134 -0.88 18.23 10.85
CA ASN A 134 0.34 17.86 11.54
C ASN A 134 0.96 16.61 10.87
N ASP A 135 2.17 16.78 10.35
CA ASP A 135 2.98 15.73 9.70
C ASP A 135 4.42 15.73 10.25
N SER A 136 4.59 15.98 11.55
CA SER A 136 5.90 16.14 12.22
C SER A 136 6.63 14.81 12.50
N LYS A 137 6.64 13.88 11.54
CA LYS A 137 7.26 12.56 11.71
C LYS A 137 8.73 12.60 12.09
#